data_AF-A0A645IXI2-F1
#
_entry.id   AF-A0A645IXI2-F1
#
_cell.length_a   1.000
_cell.length_b   1.000
_cell.length_c   1.000
_cell.angle_alpha   90.00
_cell.angle_beta   90.00
_cell.angle_gamma   90.00
#
_symmetry.space_group_name_H-M   'P 1'
#
loop_
_entity.id
_entity.type
_entity.pdbx_description
1 polymer ?
#
loop_
_entity_poly.entity_id
_entity_poly.type
_entity_poly.pdbx_seq_one_letter_code
_entity_poly.pdbx_strand_id
1 'polypeptide(L)'
;MTIEGELGHVGDGATGACWQEADENAGSPDVLTEPSELKLFLQETGADAVAVAVGTQHGVYTREPKLDFERLEKLNQEACVPLVLHGGSGTPDADLKRAVELGICKVNVFSEIIGAFFTTLKQTLLHTEQMVIWPSVAFEKPYAALQSVVKEKIMLLGSNDRA
;
A
#
# COMPACT_ATOMS: atom_id res chain seq x y z
N MET A 1 3.44 -12.51 19.88
CA MET A 1 3.34 -11.27 19.06
C MET A 1 4.04 -11.60 17.76
N THR A 2 3.40 -11.34 16.63
CA THR A 2 4.02 -11.53 15.31
C THR A 2 4.72 -10.25 14.87
N ILE A 3 5.76 -10.35 14.06
CA ILE A 3 6.55 -9.24 13.54
C ILE A 3 6.62 -9.27 12.01
N GLU A 4 6.55 -8.10 11.40
CA GLU A 4 6.81 -7.90 9.96
C GLU A 4 8.18 -7.25 9.82
N GLY A 5 9.07 -7.84 9.02
CA GLY A 5 10.32 -7.21 8.58
C GLY A 5 10.18 -6.58 7.20
N GLU A 6 11.13 -5.75 6.80
CA GLU A 6 11.22 -5.18 5.45
C GLU A 6 12.62 -5.41 4.89
N LEU A 7 12.71 -5.83 3.63
CA LEU A 7 13.97 -6.01 2.91
C LEU A 7 13.91 -5.28 1.57
N GLY A 8 14.94 -4.48 1.27
CA GLY A 8 14.93 -3.52 0.15
C GLY A 8 14.45 -2.13 0.61
N HIS A 9 14.08 -1.28 -0.34
CA HIS A 9 13.58 0.07 -0.06
C HIS A 9 12.38 0.42 -0.93
N VAL A 10 11.24 0.66 -0.28
CA VAL A 10 10.01 1.13 -0.92
C VAL A 10 10.05 2.65 -0.95
N GLY A 11 10.20 3.23 -2.15
CA GLY A 11 10.40 4.67 -2.24
C GLY A 11 9.17 5.51 -1.92
N ASP A 12 9.39 6.80 -1.70
CA ASP A 12 8.34 7.74 -1.29
C ASP A 12 7.87 8.63 -2.45
N GLY A 13 6.55 8.66 -2.66
CA GLY A 13 5.87 9.58 -3.56
C GLY A 13 5.33 10.82 -2.85
N ALA A 14 4.58 11.64 -3.57
CA ALA A 14 4.10 12.93 -3.05
C ALA A 14 3.04 12.74 -1.94
N THR A 15 3.15 13.49 -0.85
CA THR A 15 2.08 13.63 0.16
C THR A 15 1.88 15.10 0.53
N GLY A 16 0.65 15.47 0.93
CA GLY A 16 0.27 16.89 1.10
C GLY A 16 1.02 17.67 2.20
N ALA A 17 1.84 17.01 3.02
CA ALA A 17 2.64 17.63 4.08
C ALA A 17 4.14 17.29 4.02
N CYS A 18 4.57 16.33 3.20
CA CYS A 18 5.99 16.05 3.03
C CYS A 18 6.60 17.04 2.04
N TRP A 19 7.50 17.87 2.57
CA TRP A 19 8.47 18.65 1.81
C TRP A 19 9.64 17.79 1.29
N GLN A 20 9.55 16.46 1.39
CA GLN A 20 10.50 15.55 0.76
C GLN A 20 10.17 15.49 -0.73
N GLU A 21 11.18 15.77 -1.54
CA GLU A 21 11.13 15.52 -2.97
C GLU A 21 10.87 14.02 -3.20
N ALA A 22 10.12 13.70 -4.26
CA ALA A 22 9.87 12.31 -4.61
C ALA A 22 11.22 11.57 -4.75
N ASP A 23 11.32 10.37 -4.20
CA ASP A 23 12.57 9.61 -4.24
C ASP A 23 12.89 9.22 -5.69
N GLU A 24 13.95 9.84 -6.25
CA GLU A 24 14.36 9.64 -7.64
C GLU A 24 14.75 8.18 -7.91
N ASN A 25 15.30 7.50 -6.90
CA ASN A 25 15.75 6.11 -6.98
C ASN A 25 14.63 5.10 -6.72
N ALA A 26 13.42 5.55 -6.37
CA ALA A 26 12.31 4.68 -6.02
C ALA A 26 11.92 3.72 -7.15
N GLY A 27 12.24 2.44 -7.02
CA GLY A 27 12.00 1.43 -8.06
C GLY A 27 13.14 1.26 -9.06
N SER A 28 14.33 1.85 -8.80
CA SER A 28 15.56 1.43 -9.46
C SER A 28 15.89 -0.02 -9.06
N PRO A 29 16.50 -0.82 -9.94
CA PRO A 29 16.84 -2.21 -9.62
C PRO A 29 17.67 -2.35 -8.33
N ASP A 30 18.52 -1.37 -8.03
CA ASP A 30 19.44 -1.37 -6.88
C ASP A 30 18.72 -1.20 -5.52
N VAL A 31 17.46 -0.75 -5.52
CA VAL A 31 16.66 -0.60 -4.28
C VAL A 31 15.62 -1.71 -4.12
N LEU A 32 15.42 -2.55 -5.13
CA LEU A 32 14.50 -3.68 -5.06
C LEU A 32 15.08 -4.83 -4.23
N THR A 33 14.21 -5.63 -3.64
CA THR A 33 14.61 -6.78 -2.82
C THR A 33 15.32 -7.82 -3.66
N GLU A 34 16.58 -8.13 -3.34
CA GLU A 34 17.30 -9.23 -4.01
C GLU A 34 16.89 -10.60 -3.45
N PRO A 35 16.39 -11.54 -4.28
CA PRO A 35 15.91 -12.84 -3.80
C PRO A 35 16.96 -13.66 -3.03
N SER A 36 18.23 -13.51 -3.39
CA SER A 36 19.34 -14.20 -2.70
C SER A 36 19.55 -13.75 -1.26
N GLU A 37 19.10 -12.56 -0.88
CA GLU A 37 19.26 -12.00 0.46
C GLU A 37 18.13 -12.42 1.41
N LEU A 38 16.98 -12.81 0.85
CA LEU A 38 15.75 -13.07 1.60
C LEU A 38 15.92 -14.15 2.67
N LYS A 39 16.55 -15.27 2.31
CA LYS A 39 16.76 -16.39 3.25
C LYS A 39 17.61 -16.00 4.44
N LEU A 40 18.71 -15.27 4.21
CA LEU A 40 19.59 -14.81 5.28
C LEU A 40 18.85 -13.82 6.17
N PHE A 41 18.15 -12.85 5.58
CA PHE A 41 17.34 -11.88 6.32
C PHE A 41 16.33 -12.55 7.25
N LEU A 42 15.57 -13.53 6.75
CA LEU A 42 14.59 -14.25 7.57
C LEU A 42 15.24 -15.07 8.68
N GLN A 43 16.40 -15.68 8.43
CA GLN A 43 17.15 -16.44 9.43
C GLN A 43 17.70 -15.55 10.55
N GLU A 44 18.21 -14.37 10.22
CA GLU A 44 18.82 -13.44 11.18
C GLU A 44 17.78 -12.66 11.98
N THR A 45 16.63 -12.33 11.37
CA THR A 45 15.59 -11.50 12.00
C THR A 45 14.51 -12.31 12.73
N GLY A 46 14.20 -13.52 12.24
CA GLY A 46 13.07 -14.30 12.73
C GLY A 46 11.70 -13.69 12.40
N ALA A 47 11.60 -12.91 11.33
CA ALA A 47 10.35 -12.25 10.94
C ALA A 47 9.23 -13.24 10.58
N ASP A 48 7.98 -12.96 10.98
CA ASP A 48 6.80 -13.80 10.68
C ASP A 48 6.17 -13.47 9.32
N ALA A 49 6.51 -12.31 8.76
CA ALA A 49 6.16 -11.86 7.42
C ALA A 49 7.22 -10.87 6.92
N VAL A 50 7.35 -10.71 5.61
CA VAL A 50 8.37 -9.82 5.03
C VAL A 50 7.81 -8.94 3.93
N ALA A 51 7.98 -7.63 4.11
CA ALA A 51 7.75 -6.64 3.07
C ALA A 51 8.88 -6.65 2.06
N VAL A 52 8.50 -6.70 0.78
CA VAL A 52 9.44 -6.76 -0.34
C VAL A 52 9.24 -5.56 -1.28
N ALA A 53 10.34 -4.89 -1.60
CA ALA A 53 10.40 -3.85 -2.61
C ALA A 53 10.44 -4.48 -4.01
N VAL A 54 9.30 -4.42 -4.71
CA VAL A 54 9.13 -4.95 -6.07
C VAL A 54 8.62 -3.91 -7.06
N GLY A 55 8.76 -2.61 -6.76
CA GLY A 55 8.44 -1.50 -7.68
C GLY A 55 7.21 -0.65 -7.31
N THR A 56 6.63 -0.85 -6.12
CA THR A 56 5.65 0.07 -5.53
C THR A 56 6.33 1.23 -4.80
N GLN A 57 5.55 2.27 -4.47
CA GLN A 57 5.98 3.46 -3.73
C GLN A 57 4.88 3.89 -2.75
N HIS A 58 5.25 4.60 -1.69
CA HIS A 58 4.31 5.25 -0.79
C HIS A 58 3.73 6.55 -1.37
N GLY A 59 2.67 7.07 -0.74
CA GLY A 59 2.10 8.37 -1.12
C GLY A 59 1.30 8.34 -2.40
N VAL A 60 1.31 9.44 -3.14
CA VAL A 60 0.70 9.57 -4.47
C VAL A 60 1.78 9.38 -5.52
N TYR A 61 1.58 8.39 -6.37
CA TYR A 61 2.46 8.08 -7.49
C TYR A 61 2.62 9.29 -8.42
N THR A 62 3.88 9.69 -8.67
CA THR A 62 4.24 10.67 -9.71
C THR A 62 4.46 10.00 -11.07
N ARG A 63 4.65 8.68 -11.07
CA ARG A 63 4.77 7.78 -12.22
C ARG A 63 3.98 6.50 -11.95
N GLU A 64 3.42 5.89 -13.00
CA GLU A 64 2.73 4.60 -12.85
C GLU A 64 3.69 3.55 -12.24
N PRO A 65 3.31 2.87 -11.14
CA PRO A 65 4.15 1.85 -10.55
C PRO A 65 4.32 0.69 -11.52
N LYS A 66 5.52 0.13 -11.55
CA LYS A 66 5.83 -1.03 -12.39
C LYS A 66 6.30 -2.16 -11.50
N LEU A 67 5.40 -3.09 -11.21
CA LEU A 67 5.74 -4.27 -10.41
C LEU A 67 6.65 -5.22 -11.20
N ASP A 68 7.76 -5.62 -10.57
CA ASP A 68 8.64 -6.67 -11.06
C ASP A 68 8.09 -8.04 -10.65
N PHE A 69 7.17 -8.56 -11.48
CA PHE A 69 6.54 -9.85 -11.22
C PHE A 69 7.51 -11.04 -11.30
N GLU A 70 8.57 -10.95 -12.12
CA GLU A 70 9.58 -12.01 -12.19
C GLU A 70 10.38 -12.09 -10.88
N ARG A 71 10.74 -10.93 -10.32
CA ARG A 71 11.34 -10.84 -8.99
C ARG A 71 10.40 -11.34 -7.91
N LEU A 72 9.13 -10.95 -7.94
CA LEU A 72 8.12 -11.43 -6.98
C LEU A 72 7.97 -12.95 -7.00
N GLU A 73 7.93 -13.57 -8.18
CA GLU A 73 7.90 -15.03 -8.33
C GLU A 73 9.12 -15.70 -7.68
N LYS A 74 10.33 -15.17 -7.91
CA LYS A 74 11.56 -15.68 -7.30
C LYS A 74 11.54 -15.51 -5.77
N LEU A 75 11.09 -14.34 -5.28
CA LEU A 75 10.96 -14.09 -3.84
C LEU A 75 9.99 -15.08 -3.19
N ASN A 76 8.83 -15.34 -3.81
CA ASN A 76 7.85 -16.26 -3.28
C ASN A 76 8.35 -17.72 -3.26
N GLN A 77 9.19 -18.11 -4.22
CA GLN A 77 9.84 -19.43 -4.22
C GLN A 77 10.86 -19.60 -3.08
N GLU A 78 11.53 -18.52 -2.69
CA GLU A 78 12.55 -18.50 -1.64
C GLU A 78 11.96 -18.25 -0.24
N ALA A 79 10.80 -17.59 -0.16
CA ALA A 79 10.16 -17.21 1.08
C ALA A 79 9.59 -18.41 1.84
N CYS A 80 9.91 -18.51 3.14
CA CYS A 80 9.26 -19.45 4.05
C CYS A 80 8.13 -18.81 4.90
N VAL A 81 7.87 -17.51 4.69
CA VAL A 81 6.87 -16.71 5.41
C VAL A 81 6.02 -15.88 4.42
N PRO A 82 4.83 -15.40 4.80
CA PRO A 82 3.99 -14.56 3.95
C PRO A 82 4.72 -13.29 3.46
N LEU A 83 4.57 -12.99 2.17
CA LEU A 83 5.07 -11.75 1.58
C LEU A 83 4.08 -10.60 1.77
N VAL A 84 4.62 -9.40 1.97
CA VAL A 84 3.86 -8.16 2.16
C VAL A 84 4.21 -7.16 1.06
N LEU A 85 3.18 -6.52 0.51
CA LEU A 85 3.31 -5.44 -0.47
C LEU A 85 3.00 -4.09 0.20
N HIS A 86 4.00 -3.26 0.33
CA HIS A 86 3.82 -1.85 0.71
C HIS A 86 3.46 -0.99 -0.50
N GLY A 87 2.95 0.22 -0.28
CA GLY A 87 2.62 1.12 -1.38
C GLY A 87 1.47 0.66 -2.28
N GLY A 88 0.43 -0.01 -1.75
CA GLY A 88 -0.68 -0.52 -2.57
C GLY A 88 -1.65 0.55 -3.09
N SER A 89 -1.63 1.77 -2.54
CA SER A 89 -2.52 2.86 -2.98
C SER A 89 -2.12 3.40 -4.34
N GLY A 90 -3.05 3.41 -5.30
CA GLY A 90 -2.78 3.89 -6.66
C GLY A 90 -2.07 2.89 -7.58
N THR A 91 -1.74 1.69 -7.08
CA THR A 91 -1.28 0.58 -7.92
C THR A 91 -2.46 0.07 -8.75
N PRO A 92 -2.29 -0.19 -10.06
CA PRO A 92 -3.36 -0.74 -10.90
C PRO A 92 -3.99 -1.99 -10.28
N ASP A 93 -5.31 -2.05 -10.29
CA ASP A 93 -6.07 -3.15 -9.68
C ASP A 93 -5.69 -4.53 -10.25
N ALA A 94 -5.38 -4.60 -11.55
CA ALA A 94 -4.90 -5.82 -12.19
C ALA A 94 -3.54 -6.28 -11.65
N ASP A 95 -2.64 -5.33 -11.35
CA ASP A 95 -1.32 -5.61 -10.81
C ASP A 95 -1.41 -6.06 -9.34
N LEU A 96 -2.29 -5.45 -8.55
CA LEU A 96 -2.56 -5.90 -7.18
C LEU A 96 -3.10 -7.33 -7.15
N LYS A 97 -4.07 -7.66 -8.02
CA LYS A 97 -4.58 -9.03 -8.15
C LYS A 97 -3.47 -10.01 -8.52
N ARG A 98 -2.68 -9.66 -9.53
CA ARG A 98 -1.55 -10.49 -9.96
C ARG A 98 -0.51 -10.66 -8.86
N ALA A 99 -0.21 -9.62 -8.08
CA ALA A 99 0.71 -9.73 -6.96
C ALA A 99 0.21 -10.71 -5.88
N VAL A 100 -1.10 -10.69 -5.59
CA VAL A 100 -1.73 -11.66 -4.68
C VAL A 100 -1.65 -13.09 -5.24
N GLU A 101 -1.94 -13.28 -6.54
CA GLU A 101 -1.80 -14.58 -7.21
C GLU A 101 -0.35 -15.11 -7.15
N LEU A 102 0.64 -14.22 -7.11
CA LEU A 102 2.06 -14.55 -7.02
C LEU A 102 2.60 -14.68 -5.59
N GLY A 103 1.75 -14.60 -4.56
CA GLY A 103 2.12 -14.93 -3.18
C GLY A 103 2.11 -13.77 -2.19
N ILE A 104 1.72 -12.56 -2.59
CA ILE A 104 1.46 -11.48 -1.63
C ILE A 104 0.25 -11.83 -0.76
N CYS A 105 0.44 -11.81 0.56
CA CYS A 105 -0.58 -12.15 1.56
C CYS A 105 -1.10 -10.93 2.34
N LYS A 106 -0.39 -9.79 2.30
CA LYS A 106 -0.78 -8.54 2.96
C LYS A 106 -0.43 -7.37 2.05
N VAL A 107 -1.37 -6.43 1.90
CA VAL A 107 -1.19 -5.21 1.10
C VAL A 107 -1.46 -4.00 1.96
N ASN A 108 -0.53 -3.03 2.00
CA ASN A 108 -0.73 -1.77 2.70
C ASN A 108 -1.42 -0.76 1.76
N VAL A 109 -2.60 -0.27 2.15
CA VAL A 109 -3.34 0.78 1.45
C VAL A 109 -3.62 1.90 2.45
N PHE A 110 -3.25 3.15 2.12
CA PHE A 110 -3.45 4.30 3.00
C PHE A 110 -3.82 5.57 2.24
N SER A 111 -2.99 6.00 1.28
CA SER A 111 -3.17 7.27 0.56
C SER A 111 -4.55 7.39 -0.10
N GLU A 112 -5.04 6.31 -0.70
CA GLU A 112 -6.34 6.28 -1.37
C GLU A 112 -7.52 6.38 -0.39
N ILE A 113 -7.41 5.68 0.76
CA ILE A 113 -8.40 5.66 1.84
C ILE A 113 -8.56 7.07 2.45
N ILE A 114 -7.44 7.69 2.79
CA ILE A 114 -7.40 9.03 3.38
C ILE A 114 -7.71 10.12 2.34
N GLY A 115 -7.28 9.92 1.10
CA GLY A 115 -7.60 10.80 -0.03
C GLY A 115 -9.11 10.90 -0.26
N ALA A 116 -9.83 9.77 -0.24
CA ALA A 116 -11.29 9.75 -0.32
C ALA A 116 -11.94 10.52 0.84
N PHE A 117 -11.50 10.28 2.09
CA PHE A 117 -12.01 10.98 3.26
C PHE A 117 -11.86 12.50 3.14
N PHE A 118 -10.64 13.00 2.93
CA PHE A 118 -10.39 14.44 2.93
C PHE A 118 -10.96 15.14 1.69
N THR A 119 -11.04 14.46 0.55
CA THR A 119 -11.70 15.01 -0.65
C THR A 119 -13.19 15.22 -0.38
N THR A 120 -13.87 14.21 0.16
CA THR A 120 -15.29 14.32 0.52
C THR A 120 -15.52 15.30 1.66
N LEU A 121 -14.60 15.41 2.62
CA LEU A 121 -14.69 16.41 3.69
C LEU A 121 -14.57 17.82 3.12
N LYS A 122 -13.58 18.07 2.28
CA LYS A 122 -13.41 19.35 1.59
C LYS A 122 -14.67 19.74 0.82
N GLN A 123 -15.24 18.80 0.06
CA GLN A 123 -16.50 19.03 -0.66
C GLN A 123 -17.66 19.32 0.31
N THR A 124 -17.79 18.56 1.39
CA THR A 124 -18.87 18.73 2.38
C THR A 124 -18.81 20.13 3.00
N LEU A 125 -17.63 20.57 3.43
CA LEU A 125 -17.45 21.88 4.06
C LEU A 125 -17.67 23.03 3.08
N LEU A 126 -17.23 22.90 1.82
CA LEU A 126 -17.44 23.94 0.79
C LEU A 126 -18.91 24.17 0.41
N HIS A 127 -19.78 23.18 0.60
CA HIS A 127 -21.21 23.27 0.28
C HIS A 127 -22.08 23.47 1.51
N THR A 128 -21.50 23.57 2.71
CA THR A 128 -22.25 23.83 3.93
C THR A 128 -22.49 25.33 4.07
N GLU A 129 -23.74 25.75 4.25
CA GLU A 129 -24.10 27.18 4.39
C GLU A 129 -23.52 27.82 5.66
N GLN A 130 -23.41 27.05 6.75
CA GLN A 130 -22.94 27.52 8.06
C GLN A 130 -21.87 26.59 8.65
N MET A 131 -20.74 27.17 9.07
CA MET A 131 -19.62 26.41 9.62
C MET A 131 -19.79 25.99 11.09
N VAL A 132 -20.89 26.41 11.73
CA VAL A 132 -21.37 25.83 13.00
C VAL A 132 -22.02 24.47 12.72
N ILE A 133 -21.19 23.51 12.31
CA ILE A 133 -21.58 22.13 12.00
C ILE A 133 -21.00 21.18 13.05
N TRP A 134 -21.81 20.20 13.48
CA TRP A 134 -21.33 19.16 14.38
C TRP A 134 -20.31 18.25 13.66
N PRO A 135 -19.17 17.90 14.29
CA PRO A 135 -18.18 17.01 13.67
C PRO A 135 -18.75 15.68 13.20
N SER A 136 -19.72 15.11 13.93
CA SER A 136 -20.41 13.87 13.54
C SER A 136 -21.14 14.00 12.20
N VAL A 137 -21.75 15.16 11.93
CA VAL A 137 -22.44 15.46 10.66
C VAL A 137 -21.42 15.75 9.57
N ALA A 138 -20.38 16.53 9.88
CA ALA A 138 -19.32 16.85 8.93
C ALA A 138 -18.57 15.60 8.44
N PHE A 139 -18.43 14.58 9.30
CA PHE A 139 -17.67 13.36 9.01
C PHE A 139 -18.51 12.20 8.49
N GLU A 140 -19.84 12.30 8.48
CA GLU A 140 -20.72 11.21 8.01
C GLU A 140 -20.40 10.78 6.57
N LYS A 141 -20.43 11.73 5.62
CA LYS A 141 -20.11 11.45 4.20
C LYS A 141 -18.63 11.06 4.00
N PRO A 142 -17.65 11.76 4.61
CA PRO A 142 -16.24 11.35 4.56
C PRO A 142 -15.98 9.92 5.04
N TYR A 143 -16.59 9.50 6.16
CA TYR A 143 -16.46 8.12 6.64
C TYR A 143 -17.06 7.12 5.66
N ALA A 144 -18.23 7.42 5.09
CA ALA A 144 -18.83 6.55 4.08
C ALA A 144 -17.94 6.39 2.84
N ALA A 145 -17.33 7.48 2.36
CA ALA A 145 -16.40 7.47 1.23
C ALA A 145 -15.16 6.61 1.52
N LEU A 146 -14.55 6.80 2.68
CA LEU A 146 -13.42 5.98 3.14
C LEU A 146 -13.80 4.49 3.22
N GLN A 147 -14.95 4.18 3.81
CA GLN A 147 -15.44 2.81 3.93
C GLN A 147 -15.69 2.15 2.57
N SER A 148 -16.10 2.92 1.55
CA SER A 148 -16.24 2.40 0.18
C SER A 148 -14.91 1.88 -0.35
N VAL A 149 -13.84 2.69 -0.24
CA VAL A 149 -12.49 2.31 -0.68
C VAL A 149 -12.03 1.04 0.03
N VAL A 150 -12.23 0.94 1.35
CA VAL A 150 -11.86 -0.26 2.12
C VAL A 150 -12.61 -1.49 1.62
N LYS A 151 -13.93 -1.39 1.39
CA LYS A 151 -14.74 -2.50 0.87
C LYS A 151 -14.28 -2.91 -0.52
N GLU A 152 -14.02 -1.96 -1.40
CA GLU A 152 -13.52 -2.21 -2.75
C GLU A 152 -12.20 -2.97 -2.72
N LYS A 153 -11.25 -2.59 -1.85
CA LYS A 153 -9.97 -3.30 -1.71
C LYS A 153 -10.12 -4.69 -1.08
N ILE A 154 -11.03 -4.88 -0.13
CA ILE A 154 -11.35 -6.23 0.42
C ILE A 154 -11.84 -7.17 -0.70
N MET A 155 -12.77 -6.68 -1.55
CA MET A 155 -13.28 -7.46 -2.68
C MET A 155 -12.20 -7.69 -3.75
N LEU A 156 -11.40 -6.67 -4.05
CA LEU A 156 -10.33 -6.71 -5.04
C LEU A 156 -9.27 -7.77 -4.71
N LEU A 157 -8.83 -7.78 -3.45
CA LEU A 157 -7.76 -8.65 -2.94
C LEU A 157 -8.28 -10.03 -2.51
N GLY A 158 -9.60 -10.27 -2.64
CA GLY A 158 -10.21 -11.58 -2.42
C GLY A 158 -10.28 -12.02 -0.96
N SER A 159 -10.22 -11.07 0.00
CA SER A 159 -10.32 -11.36 1.44
C SER A 159 -11.76 -11.31 1.97
N ASN A 160 -12.73 -10.94 1.11
CA ASN A 160 -14.15 -11.03 1.46
C ASN A 160 -14.54 -12.47 1.84
N ASP A 161 -15.39 -12.60 2.86
CA ASP A 161 -15.92 -13.88 3.34
C ASP A 161 -14.88 -14.89 3.85
N ARG A 162 -13.71 -14.41 4.32
CA ARG A 162 -12.62 -15.22 4.88
C ARG A 162 -12.33 -14.96 6.37
N ALA A 163 -13.33 -14.47 7.10
CA ALA A 163 -13.23 -14.14 8.53
C ALA A 163 -13.37 -15.37 9.44
#